data_AF-A0A3D9B2W8-F1
#
_entry.id   AF-A0A3D9B2W8-F1
#
_cell.length_a   1.000
_cell.length_b   1.000
_cell.length_c   1.000
_cell.angle_alpha   90.00
_cell.angle_beta   90.00
_cell.angle_gamma   90.00
#
_symmetry.space_group_name_H-M   'P 1'
#
loop_
_entity.id
_entity.type
_entity.pdbx_description
1 polymer ?
#
loop_
_entity_poly.entity_id
_entity_poly.type
_entity_poly.pdbx_seq_one_letter_code
_entity_poly.pdbx_strand_id
1 'polypeptide(L)' 'MKKIPRAKLKTVTGAVASICNGCPTQNHYGPGPEYDGTCENYFALPDYCRTRNCIGVSRLCFGDV' A
#
# COMPACT_ATOMS: atom_id res chain seq x y z
N MET A 1 -3.38 -6.94 28.67
CA MET A 1 -3.40 -6.03 27.50
C MET A 1 -4.39 -4.90 27.74
N LYS A 2 -3.94 -3.63 27.80
CA LYS A 2 -4.82 -2.46 27.96
C LYS A 2 -5.47 -2.14 26.61
N LYS A 3 -6.80 -2.17 26.54
CA LYS A 3 -7.57 -1.88 25.31
C LYS A 3 -7.44 -0.39 24.99
N ILE A 4 -6.86 -0.05 23.85
CA ILE A 4 -6.78 1.32 23.37
C ILE A 4 -8.19 1.73 22.90
N PRO A 5 -8.76 2.85 23.38
CA PRO A 5 -10.07 3.30 22.95
C PRO A 5 -10.06 3.64 21.46
N ARG A 6 -11.14 3.32 20.74
CA ARG A 6 -11.29 3.54 19.28
C ARG A 6 -10.90 4.96 18.83
N ALA A 7 -11.18 5.96 19.66
CA ALA A 7 -10.81 7.36 19.41
C ALA A 7 -9.28 7.58 19.38
N LYS A 8 -8.51 6.86 20.21
CA LYS A 8 -7.04 6.89 20.16
C LYS A 8 -6.48 6.10 18.99
N LEU A 9 -7.21 5.12 18.44
CA LEU A 9 -6.81 4.43 17.21
C LEU A 9 -6.79 5.38 16.00
N LYS A 10 -7.72 6.35 15.94
CA LYS A 10 -7.69 7.43 14.92
C LYS A 10 -6.42 8.28 14.99
N THR A 11 -5.85 8.44 16.18
CA THR A 11 -4.61 9.20 16.42
C THR A 11 -3.36 8.33 16.46
N VAL A 12 -3.49 7.01 16.25
CA VAL A 12 -2.36 6.20 15.80
C VAL A 12 -2.19 6.54 14.32
N THR A 13 -1.73 7.76 14.07
CA THR A 13 -0.97 8.07 12.86
C THR A 13 0.20 7.11 12.91
N GLY A 14 0.11 6.01 12.16
CA GLY A 14 1.25 5.14 11.94
C GLY A 14 2.43 6.04 11.62
N ALA A 15 3.54 5.87 12.34
CA ALA A 15 4.76 6.67 12.25
C ALA A 15 5.49 6.47 10.90
N VAL A 16 4.75 6.52 9.79
CA VAL A 16 5.14 6.06 8.46
C VAL A 16 4.66 6.99 7.34
N ALA A 17 3.86 8.02 7.64
CA ALA A 17 3.38 8.97 6.62
C ALA A 17 4.53 9.60 5.81
N SER A 18 5.72 9.77 6.43
CA SER A 18 6.90 10.30 5.74
C SER A 18 7.57 9.31 4.79
N ILE A 19 7.44 8.00 5.00
CA ILE A 19 8.20 6.99 4.24
C ILE A 19 7.54 6.72 2.88
N CYS A 20 6.23 6.92 2.80
CA CYS A 20 5.44 6.76 1.60
C CYS A 20 5.17 8.09 0.86
N ASN A 21 5.80 9.18 1.29
CA ASN A 21 5.61 10.48 0.63
C ASN A 21 6.02 10.40 -0.85
N GLY A 22 5.11 10.79 -1.73
CA GLY A 22 5.28 10.71 -3.18
C GLY A 22 4.89 9.36 -3.81
N CYS A 23 4.55 8.34 -3.02
CA CYS A 23 3.96 7.11 -3.54
C CYS A 23 2.46 7.29 -3.78
N PRO A 24 1.88 6.72 -4.85
CA PRO A 24 0.44 6.71 -5.08
C PRO A 24 -0.26 5.74 -4.13
N THR A 25 -0.35 6.09 -2.84
CA THR A 25 -0.95 5.24 -1.79
C THR A 25 -2.46 5.06 -1.93
N GLN A 26 -3.11 5.89 -2.75
CA GLN A 26 -4.54 5.81 -3.06
C GLN A 26 -4.84 4.68 -4.06
N ASN A 27 -3.84 4.34 -4.88
CA ASN A 27 -4.01 3.47 -6.03
C ASN A 27 -3.77 2.02 -5.64
N HIS A 28 -4.59 1.14 -6.18
CA HIS A 28 -4.40 -0.30 -6.09
C HIS A 28 -3.94 -0.85 -7.43
N TYR A 29 -2.98 -1.76 -7.40
CA TYR A 29 -2.41 -2.35 -8.60
C TYR A 29 -2.75 -3.83 -8.67
N GLY A 30 -3.21 -4.31 -9.82
CA GLY A 30 -3.64 -5.69 -9.96
C GLY A 30 -4.04 -6.06 -11.37
N PRO A 31 -4.27 -7.36 -11.63
CA PRO A 31 -4.85 -7.81 -12.87
C PRO A 31 -6.37 -7.73 -12.76
N GLY A 32 -6.97 -6.70 -13.36
CA GLY A 32 -8.42 -6.56 -13.41
C GLY A 32 -8.89 -5.10 -13.51
N PRO A 33 -10.14 -4.86 -13.93
CA PRO A 33 -10.74 -3.53 -13.98
C PRO A 33 -11.02 -2.92 -12.60
N GLU A 34 -10.98 -3.70 -11.52
CA GLU A 34 -11.16 -3.25 -10.14
C GLU A 34 -9.94 -2.52 -9.55
N TYR A 35 -8.82 -2.51 -10.27
CA TYR A 35 -7.58 -1.86 -9.87
C TYR A 35 -7.34 -0.56 -10.62
N ASP A 36 -6.75 0.44 -9.96
CA ASP A 36 -6.39 1.73 -10.55
C ASP A 36 -5.19 1.63 -11.51
N GLY A 37 -4.39 0.55 -11.40
CA GLY A 37 -3.23 0.32 -12.24
C GLY A 37 -2.94 -1.16 -12.48
N THR A 38 -2.16 -1.44 -13.52
CA THR A 38 -1.73 -2.81 -13.86
C THR A 38 -0.57 -3.27 -12.97
N CYS A 39 -0.34 -4.58 -12.90
CA CYS A 39 0.84 -5.13 -12.23
C CYS A 39 2.16 -4.55 -12.78
N GLU A 40 2.24 -4.30 -14.09
CA GLU A 40 3.41 -3.68 -14.73
C GLU A 40 3.66 -2.26 -14.20
N ASN A 41 2.61 -1.47 -14.03
CA ASN A 41 2.73 -0.13 -13.44
C ASN A 41 3.22 -0.21 -12.00
N TYR A 42 2.83 -1.24 -11.23
CA TYR A 42 3.39 -1.46 -9.90
C TYR A 42 4.89 -1.72 -9.97
N PHE A 43 5.35 -2.62 -10.85
CA PHE A 43 6.78 -2.93 -10.99
C PHE A 43 7.61 -1.77 -11.54
N ALA A 44 7.00 -0.84 -12.26
CA ALA A 44 7.63 0.42 -12.70
C ALA A 44 7.77 1.46 -11.59
N LEU A 45 7.13 1.28 -10.43
CA LEU A 45 7.26 2.21 -9.32
C LEU A 45 8.65 2.15 -8.68
N PRO A 46 9.12 3.28 -8.11
CA PRO A 46 10.36 3.29 -7.37
C PRO A 46 10.40 2.22 -6.28
N ASP A 47 11.56 1.59 -6.09
CA ASP A 47 11.74 0.53 -5.09
C ASP A 47 11.33 0.94 -3.67
N TYR A 48 11.50 2.22 -3.31
CA TYR A 48 11.07 2.71 -1.99
C TYR A 48 9.56 2.56 -1.78
N CYS A 49 8.74 2.70 -2.83
CA CYS A 49 7.30 2.52 -2.75
C CYS A 49 6.89 1.05 -2.65
N ARG A 50 7.59 0.18 -3.41
CA ARG A 50 7.32 -1.26 -3.44
C ARG A 50 7.76 -1.95 -2.15
N THR A 51 8.98 -1.68 -1.69
CA THR A 51 9.61 -2.35 -0.54
C THR A 51 9.04 -1.92 0.82
N ARG A 52 8.47 -0.72 0.91
CA ARG A 52 7.88 -0.18 2.14
C ARG A 52 6.38 -0.47 2.28
N ASN A 53 5.81 -1.24 1.35
CA ASN A 53 4.40 -1.63 1.34
C ASN A 53 3.44 -0.43 1.44
N CYS A 54 3.84 0.67 0.81
CA CYS A 54 3.10 1.94 0.82
C CYS A 54 1.86 1.91 -0.08
N ILE A 55 1.76 0.91 -0.94
CA ILE A 55 0.84 0.84 -2.06
C ILE A 55 0.20 -0.54 -2.05
N GLY A 56 -1.12 -0.59 -2.23
CA GLY A 56 -1.83 -1.85 -2.37
C GLY A 56 -1.53 -2.50 -3.71
N VAL A 57 -1.03 -3.74 -3.69
CA VAL A 57 -0.83 -4.56 -4.87
C VAL A 57 -1.47 -5.92 -4.68
N SER A 58 -2.14 -6.42 -5.71
CA SER A 58 -2.74 -7.75 -5.72
C SER A 58 -1.66 -8.82 -5.67
N ARG A 59 -1.89 -9.87 -4.87
CA ARG A 59 -0.99 -11.03 -4.84
C ARG A 59 -0.85 -11.67 -6.22
N LEU A 60 -1.88 -11.57 -7.06
CA LEU A 60 -1.89 -12.06 -8.44
C LEU A 60 -0.78 -11.43 -9.30
N CYS A 61 -0.26 -10.26 -8.94
CA CYS A 61 0.86 -9.62 -9.65
C CYS A 61 2.21 -10.32 -9.46
N PHE A 62 2.36 -11.12 -8.40
CA PHE A 62 3.62 -11.81 -8.11
C PHE A 62 3.68 -13.22 -8.71
N GLY A 63 2.66 -13.62 -9.48
CA GLY A 63 2.48 -14.97 -9.97
C GLY A 63 1.96 -15.89 -8.85
N ASP A 64 1.14 -16.87 -9.25
CA ASP A 64 0.70 -17.94 -8.37
C ASP A 64 1.93 -18.69 -7.80
N VAL A 65 1.95 -18.85 -6.48
CA VAL A 65 2.87 -19.79 -5.79
C VAL A 65 2.36 -21.20 -6.01
#